data_AF-A0AAW1UXZ0-F1
#
_entry.id   AF-A0AAW1UXZ0-F1
#
_cell.length_a   1.000
_cell.length_b   1.000
_cell.length_c   1.000
_cell.angle_alpha   90.00
_cell.angle_beta   90.00
_cell.angle_gamma   90.00
#
_symmetry.space_group_name_H-M   'P 1'
#
loop_
_entity.id
_entity.type
_entity.pdbx_description
1 polymer ?
#
loop_
_entity_poly.entity_id
_entity_poly.type
_entity_poly.pdbx_seq_one_letter_code
_entity_poly.pdbx_strand_id
1 'polypeptide(L)'
;MIDFVITNRAITPSQILEVRVLTSANLGTDHKLVLCKMLMEQPRKVIKKPIYIRKFNIESLSTESTRQLYELRLSSRLNNICIAGEVEEGWQQIKTCITEAAAE
;
A
#
# COMPACT_ATOMS: atom_id res chain seq x y z
N MET A 1 -31.90 16.46 34.81
CA MET A 1 -31.48 15.61 33.68
C MET A 1 -30.07 15.16 33.99
N ILE A 2 -29.87 13.86 34.24
CA ILE A 2 -28.57 13.30 34.66
C ILE A 2 -28.00 12.32 33.63
N ASP A 3 -28.76 12.02 32.58
CA ASP A 3 -28.37 11.12 31.49
C ASP A 3 -27.80 11.94 30.33
N PHE A 4 -26.62 11.56 29.84
CA PHE A 4 -25.90 12.29 28.80
C PHE A 4 -25.31 11.34 27.75
N VAL A 5 -25.19 11.84 26.53
CA VAL A 5 -24.40 11.20 25.47
C VAL A 5 -23.12 12.03 25.31
N ILE A 6 -21.97 11.43 25.64
CA ILE A 6 -20.66 12.08 25.56
C ILE A 6 -19.89 11.47 24.40
N THR A 7 -19.39 12.32 23.49
CA THR A 7 -18.62 11.90 22.33
C THR A 7 -17.17 12.41 22.41
N ASN A 8 -16.26 11.72 21.72
CA ASN A 8 -14.90 12.20 21.51
C ASN A 8 -14.93 13.49 20.64
N ARG A 9 -14.01 14.43 20.87
CA ARG A 9 -13.84 15.64 20.04
C ARG A 9 -13.54 15.33 18.58
N ALA A 10 -13.07 14.12 18.27
CA ALA A 10 -12.91 13.64 16.89
C ALA A 10 -14.26 13.48 16.16
N ILE A 11 -15.36 13.25 16.88
CA ILE A 11 -16.71 13.22 16.33
C ILE A 11 -17.21 14.65 16.24
N THR A 12 -17.40 15.14 15.01
CA THR A 12 -17.81 16.52 14.79
C THR A 12 -19.30 16.70 15.10
N PRO A 13 -19.75 17.91 15.49
CA PRO A 13 -21.17 18.18 15.73
C PRO A 13 -22.06 17.85 14.53
N SER A 14 -21.55 17.96 13.29
CA SER A 14 -22.29 17.60 12.08
C SER A 14 -22.52 16.10 11.90
N GLN A 15 -21.75 15.25 12.58
CA GLN A 15 -21.97 13.80 12.61
C GLN A 15 -23.07 13.41 13.61
N ILE A 16 -23.44 14.30 14.54
CA ILE A 16 -24.56 14.06 15.46
C ILE A 16 -25.83 14.59 14.79
N LEU A 17 -26.64 13.68 14.26
CA LEU A 17 -27.85 14.04 13.50
C LEU A 17 -29.00 14.42 14.44
N GLU A 18 -29.14 13.71 15.55
CA GLU A 18 -30.24 13.92 16.50
C GLU A 18 -29.89 13.37 17.88
N VAL A 19 -30.26 14.10 18.94
CA VAL A 19 -30.26 13.60 20.32
C VAL A 19 -31.63 13.91 20.91
N ARG A 20 -32.35 12.89 21.38
CA ARG A 20 -33.68 13.04 21.96
C ARG A 20 -33.92 12.13 23.14
N VAL A 21 -34.85 12.54 23.99
CA VAL A 21 -35.34 11.74 25.12
C VAL A 21 -36.68 11.13 24.73
N LEU A 22 -36.80 9.80 24.84
CA LEU A 22 -38.05 9.08 24.60
C LEU A 22 -38.81 8.96 25.92
N THR A 23 -39.77 9.87 26.14
CA THR A 23 -40.54 9.98 27.39
C THR A 23 -41.55 8.85 27.60
N SER A 24 -41.98 8.20 26.53
CA SER A 24 -42.99 7.12 26.55
C SER A 24 -42.37 5.73 26.36
N ALA A 25 -41.03 5.61 26.39
CA ALA A 25 -40.37 4.33 26.27
C ALA A 25 -40.63 3.50 27.53
N ASN A 26 -41.40 2.42 27.41
CA ASN A 26 -41.65 1.50 28.52
C ASN A 26 -40.47 0.52 28.66
N LEU A 27 -39.46 0.91 29.42
CA LEU A 27 -38.26 0.10 29.67
C LEU A 27 -38.23 -0.54 31.07
N GLY A 28 -39.28 -0.36 31.87
CA GLY A 28 -39.33 -0.86 33.25
C GLY A 28 -38.33 -0.20 34.19
N THR A 29 -37.88 1.03 33.89
CA THR A 29 -36.97 1.82 34.72
C THR A 29 -37.61 3.16 35.09
N ASP A 30 -37.08 3.81 36.12
CA ASP A 30 -37.43 5.17 36.56
C ASP A 30 -36.72 6.28 35.76
N HIS A 31 -35.78 5.90 34.87
CA HIS A 31 -35.09 6.80 33.97
C HIS A 31 -35.73 6.84 32.57
N LYS A 32 -35.54 7.96 31.86
CA LYS A 32 -36.01 8.11 30.47
C LYS A 32 -34.92 7.68 29.49
N LEU A 33 -35.29 7.02 28.40
CA LEU A 33 -34.34 6.60 27.37
C LEU A 33 -33.80 7.82 26.59
N VAL A 34 -32.48 7.95 26.51
CA VAL A 34 -31.81 8.94 25.66
C VAL A 34 -31.29 8.25 24.40
N LEU A 35 -31.73 8.73 23.23
CA LEU A 35 -31.36 8.21 21.93
C LEU A 35 -30.52 9.22 21.16
N CYS A 36 -29.38 8.77 20.64
CA CYS A 36 -28.51 9.53 19.75
C CYS A 36 -28.46 8.85 18.38
N LYS A 37 -28.75 9.61 17.32
CA LYS A 37 -28.56 9.19 15.93
C LYS A 37 -27.31 9.89 15.40
N MET A 38 -26.34 9.10 14.94
CA MET A 38 -25.09 9.63 14.42
C MET A 38 -24.78 9.09 13.02
N LEU A 39 -24.13 9.92 12.20
CA LEU A 39 -23.58 9.56 10.91
C LEU A 39 -22.17 9.00 11.11
N MET A 40 -21.97 7.73 10.76
CA MET A 40 -20.65 7.14 10.68
C MET A 40 -20.13 7.26 9.24
N GLU A 41 -18.96 7.89 9.08
CA GLU A 41 -18.27 7.86 7.79
C GLU A 41 -17.93 6.41 7.45
N GLN A 42 -18.24 5.98 6.22
CA GLN A 42 -17.82 4.67 5.76
C GLN A 42 -16.29 4.60 5.87
N PRO A 43 -15.72 3.50 6.39
CA PRO A 43 -14.27 3.33 6.37
C PRO A 43 -13.83 3.44 4.93
N ARG A 44 -13.05 4.48 4.61
CA ARG A 44 -12.48 4.65 3.27
C ARG A 44 -11.75 3.35 2.97
N LYS A 45 -12.22 2.59 1.97
CA LYS A 45 -11.53 1.38 1.53
C LYS A 45 -10.09 1.81 1.26
N VAL A 46 -9.14 1.27 2.02
CA VAL A 46 -7.72 1.50 1.77
C VAL A 46 -7.42 0.79 0.46
N ILE A 47 -7.49 1.55 -0.65
CA ILE A 47 -7.10 1.04 -1.96
C ILE A 47 -5.59 0.84 -1.88
N LYS A 48 -5.16 -0.42 -1.76
CA LYS A 48 -3.74 -0.76 -1.87
C LYS A 48 -3.27 -0.35 -3.26
N LYS A 49 -2.13 0.36 -3.33
CA LYS A 49 -1.50 0.70 -4.61
C LYS A 49 -1.20 -0.60 -5.37
N PRO A 50 -1.37 -0.65 -6.70
CA PRO A 50 -0.99 -1.81 -7.49
C PRO A 50 0.52 -2.07 -7.32
N ILE A 51 0.87 -3.33 -7.04
CA ILE A 51 2.27 -3.77 -7.01
C ILE A 51 2.68 -4.06 -8.44
N TYR A 52 3.59 -3.27 -8.98
CA TYR A 52 4.18 -3.52 -10.30
C TYR A 52 5.37 -4.47 -10.15
N ILE A 53 5.20 -5.74 -10.55
CA ILE A 53 6.29 -6.70 -10.61
C ILE A 53 6.95 -6.58 -11.99
N ARG A 54 8.16 -6.01 -12.05
CA ARG A 54 8.99 -6.06 -13.26
C ARG A 54 9.68 -7.42 -13.32
N LYS A 55 9.21 -8.31 -14.21
CA LYS A 55 9.84 -9.62 -14.47
C LYS A 55 10.77 -9.49 -15.68
N PHE A 56 11.95 -10.11 -15.62
CA PHE A 56 12.78 -10.29 -16.81
C PHE A 56 12.06 -11.20 -17.82
N ASN A 57 12.03 -10.77 -19.08
CA ASN A 57 11.40 -11.55 -20.15
C ASN A 57 12.31 -12.71 -20.58
N ILE A 58 12.35 -13.78 -19.79
CA ILE A 58 13.19 -14.96 -20.05
C ILE A 58 12.81 -15.64 -21.37
N GLU A 59 11.54 -15.54 -21.78
CA GLU A 59 11.05 -16.11 -23.05
C GLU A 59 11.74 -15.49 -24.27
N SER A 60 12.18 -14.24 -24.17
CA SER A 60 12.95 -13.58 -25.24
C SER A 60 14.30 -14.26 -25.51
N LEU A 61 14.88 -14.97 -24.53
CA LEU A 61 16.14 -15.69 -24.67
C LEU A 61 15.98 -17.08 -25.31
N SER A 62 14.75 -17.49 -25.63
CA SER A 62 14.49 -18.74 -26.36
C SER A 62 14.97 -18.69 -27.81
N THR A 63 15.13 -17.49 -28.37
CA THR A 63 15.64 -17.30 -29.72
C THR A 63 17.16 -17.27 -29.69
N GLU A 64 17.82 -18.05 -30.55
CA GLU A 64 19.28 -18.18 -30.55
C GLU A 64 19.99 -16.84 -30.82
N SER A 65 19.46 -16.02 -31.72
CA SER A 65 20.04 -14.71 -32.06
C SER A 65 19.95 -13.70 -30.92
N THR A 66 18.84 -13.65 -30.18
CA THR A 66 18.66 -12.74 -29.04
C THR A 66 19.51 -13.19 -27.86
N ARG A 67 19.65 -14.50 -27.66
CA ARG A 67 20.54 -15.07 -26.66
C ARG A 67 22.00 -14.72 -26.94
N GLN A 68 22.48 -14.93 -28.17
CA GLN A 68 23.87 -14.62 -28.55
C GLN A 68 24.17 -13.12 -28.42
N LEU A 69 23.23 -12.25 -28.83
CA LEU A 69 23.36 -10.81 -28.64
C LEU A 69 23.47 -10.44 -27.16
N TYR A 70 22.64 -11.04 -26.30
CA TYR A 70 22.69 -10.82 -24.87
C TYR A 70 24.03 -11.30 -24.26
N GLU A 71 24.49 -12.50 -24.64
CA GLU A 71 25.78 -13.05 -24.18
C GLU A 71 26.98 -12.18 -24.61
N LEU A 72 26.97 -11.66 -25.84
CA LEU A 72 28.00 -10.73 -26.34
C LEU A 72 28.00 -9.41 -25.56
N ARG A 73 26.81 -8.85 -25.29
CA ARG A 73 26.68 -7.60 -24.51
C ARG A 73 27.13 -7.79 -23.07
N LEU A 74 26.71 -8.90 -22.45
CA LEU A 74 27.05 -9.22 -21.07
C LEU A 74 28.56 -9.45 -20.92
N SER A 75 29.17 -10.24 -21.80
CA SER A 75 30.61 -10.49 -21.78
C SER A 75 31.44 -9.23 -22.03
N SER A 76 31.04 -8.39 -22.99
CA SER A 76 31.69 -7.10 -23.23
C SER A 76 31.64 -6.19 -22.00
N ARG A 77 30.50 -6.11 -21.31
CA ARG A 77 30.37 -5.26 -20.11
C ARG A 77 31.13 -5.85 -18.93
N LEU A 78 30.98 -7.14 -18.64
CA LEU A 78 31.68 -7.80 -17.53
C LEU A 78 33.21 -7.70 -17.65
N ASN A 79 33.75 -7.81 -18.86
CA ASN A 79 35.19 -7.65 -19.10
C ASN A 79 35.69 -6.21 -18.85
N ASN A 80 34.80 -5.22 -18.90
CA ASN A 80 35.11 -3.81 -18.66
C ASN A 80 34.80 -3.34 -17.23
N ILE A 81 34.19 -4.19 -16.38
CA ILE A 81 33.92 -3.84 -14.98
C ILE A 81 35.24 -3.92 -14.19
N CYS A 82 35.64 -2.79 -13.63
CA CYS A 82 36.68 -2.76 -12.59
C CYS A 82 36.00 -2.93 -11.23
N ILE A 83 35.99 -4.17 -10.70
CA ILE A 83 35.51 -4.45 -9.35
C ILE A 83 36.62 -4.02 -8.37
N ALA A 84 36.66 -2.74 -8.04
CA ALA A 84 37.53 -2.19 -7.01
C ALA A 84 36.66 -1.65 -5.88
N GLY A 85 36.59 -2.35 -4.74
CA GLY A 85 35.77 -1.93 -3.59
C GLY A 85 35.36 -3.08 -2.65
N GLU A 86 34.41 -2.79 -1.76
CA GLU A 86 33.76 -3.80 -0.91
C GLU A 86 32.90 -4.77 -1.72
N VAL A 87 32.69 -5.97 -1.18
CA VAL A 87 31.93 -7.06 -1.84
C VAL A 87 30.52 -6.62 -2.26
N GLU A 88 29.84 -5.79 -1.45
CA GLU A 88 28.50 -5.31 -1.77
C GLU A 88 28.50 -4.32 -2.93
N GLU A 89 29.51 -3.43 -3.02
CA GLU A 89 29.64 -2.49 -4.13
C GLU A 89 29.92 -3.24 -5.45
N GLY A 90 30.79 -4.25 -5.42
CA GLY A 90 31.02 -5.13 -6.55
C GLY A 90 29.75 -5.87 -6.99
N TRP A 91 28.93 -6.30 -6.03
CA TRP A 91 27.65 -6.95 -6.33
C TRP A 91 26.63 -6.00 -6.97
N GLN A 92 26.56 -4.75 -6.52
CA GLN A 92 25.70 -3.74 -7.13
C GLN A 92 26.14 -3.39 -8.55
N GLN A 93 27.45 -3.33 -8.82
CA GLN A 93 27.98 -3.12 -10.16
C GLN A 93 27.58 -4.27 -11.11
N ILE A 94 27.70 -5.52 -10.66
CA ILE A 94 27.29 -6.69 -11.47
C ILE A 94 25.78 -6.65 -11.76
N LYS A 95 24.94 -6.36 -10.75
CA LYS A 95 23.49 -6.23 -10.96
C LYS A 95 23.16 -5.16 -11.99
N THR A 96 23.83 -4.01 -11.91
CA THR A 96 23.63 -2.89 -12.83
C THR A 96 23.95 -3.32 -14.26
N CYS A 97 25.10 -3.98 -14.47
CA CYS A 97 25.47 -4.47 -15.79
C CYS A 97 24.49 -5.52 -16.34
N ILE A 98 23.97 -6.42 -15.51
CA ILE A 98 22.93 -7.39 -15.92
C ILE A 98 21.65 -6.66 -16.35
N THR A 99 21.22 -5.64 -15.58
CA THR A 99 20.00 -4.88 -15.89
C THR A 99 20.14 -4.03 -17.15
N GLU A 100 21.29 -3.41 -17.38
CA GLU A 100 21.53 -2.59 -18.57
C GLU A 100 21.67 -3.46 -19.82
N ALA A 101 22.37 -4.60 -19.74
CA ALA A 101 22.48 -5.55 -20.86
C ALA A 101 21.11 -6.10 -21.29
N ALA A 102 20.13 -6.13 -20.37
CA ALA A 102 18.77 -6.61 -20.62
C ALA A 102 17.80 -5.51 -21.10
N ALA A 103 18.19 -4.22 -21.03
CA ALA A 103 17.35 -3.09 -21.40
C ALA A 103 17.59 -2.57 -22.84
N GLU A 104 18.76 -2.85 -23.42
CA GLU A 104 19.15 -2.55 -24.81
C GLU A 104 18.77 -3.66 -25.81
#